data_AF-A0A8S3IY82-F1
#
_entry.id   AF-A0A8S3IY82-F1
#
_cell.length_a   1.000
_cell.length_b   1.000
_cell.length_c   1.000
_cell.angle_alpha   90.00
_cell.angle_beta   90.00
_cell.angle_gamma   90.00
#
_symmetry.space_group_name_H-M   'P 1'
#
loop_
_entity.id
_entity.type
_entity.pdbx_description
1 polymer ?
#
loop_
_entity_poly.entity_id
_entity_poly.type
_entity_poly.pdbx_seq_one_letter_code
_entity_poly.pdbx_strand_id
1 'polypeptide(L)'
;AALAACRHRITNFIKQICEQYSSHACLPHLEQWFETGIITWVSILELHCTNYRDNNDDKEQSTFKIDLSSCRTELKHHIYKCVMNERGARHMFQIIIDYPESRAGGVLDDLKRCVSIVGKRHLIIDNVRHEFNKRLLHPGVGTTEILAAFINAIRVLRYLDSTGVMMELACHNVKQFLARREDTIRVIVSNMNEHGVLELNELTQGVLVD
;
A
#
# COMPACT_ATOMS: atom_id res chain seq x y z
N ALA A 1 19.79 18.96 8.65
CA ALA A 1 18.55 19.72 8.94
C ALA A 1 17.59 19.79 7.75
N ALA A 2 18.00 20.31 6.58
CA ALA A 2 17.13 20.49 5.42
C ALA A 2 16.42 19.20 4.93
N LEU A 3 17.16 18.10 4.78
CA LEU A 3 16.61 16.79 4.36
C LEU A 3 15.55 16.25 5.34
N ALA A 4 15.74 16.48 6.65
CA ALA A 4 14.77 16.08 7.67
C ALA A 4 13.48 16.90 7.56
N ALA A 5 13.59 18.22 7.30
CA ALA A 5 12.44 19.08 7.05
C ALA A 5 11.69 18.66 5.78
N CYS A 6 12.40 18.30 4.69
CA CYS A 6 11.78 17.74 3.49
C CYS A 6 11.01 16.45 3.79
N ARG A 7 11.63 15.49 4.49
CA ARG A 7 10.97 14.23 4.87
C ARG A 7 9.73 14.47 5.71
N HIS A 8 9.77 15.42 6.64
CA HIS A 8 8.62 15.78 7.46
C HIS A 8 7.49 16.40 6.61
N ARG A 9 7.81 17.37 5.73
CA ARG A 9 6.84 17.99 4.83
C ARG A 9 6.21 16.99 3.87
N ILE A 10 7.02 16.10 3.29
CA ILE A 10 6.55 14.99 2.44
C ILE A 10 5.57 14.11 3.21
N THR A 11 5.91 13.72 4.44
CA THR A 11 5.05 12.84 5.24
C THR A 11 3.70 13.47 5.54
N ASN A 12 3.67 14.76 5.90
CA ASN A 12 2.42 15.47 6.17
C ASN A 12 1.58 15.66 4.91
N PHE A 13 2.21 16.01 3.78
CA PHE A 13 1.52 16.16 2.51
C PHE A 13 0.93 14.84 2.01
N ILE A 14 1.66 13.73 2.15
CA ILE A 14 1.17 12.40 1.76
C ILE A 14 -0.07 12.01 2.57
N LYS A 15 -0.10 12.28 3.88
CA LYS A 15 -1.30 12.00 4.70
C LYS A 15 -2.53 12.73 4.17
N GLN A 16 -2.40 14.02 3.92
CA GLN A 16 -3.49 14.85 3.39
C GLN A 16 -3.96 14.37 2.01
N ILE A 17 -3.02 14.06 1.10
CA ILE A 17 -3.36 13.58 -0.24
C ILE A 17 -3.97 12.17 -0.20
N CYS A 18 -3.48 11.27 0.66
CA CYS A 18 -4.07 9.94 0.80
C CYS A 18 -5.49 10.00 1.38
N GLU A 19 -5.79 10.95 2.25
CA GLU A 19 -7.15 11.20 2.75
C GLU A 19 -8.05 11.78 1.64
N GLN A 20 -7.57 12.75 0.88
CA GLN A 20 -8.33 13.39 -0.21
C GLN A 20 -8.61 12.43 -1.37
N TYR A 21 -7.65 11.55 -1.71
CA TYR A 21 -7.74 10.58 -2.79
C TYR A 21 -7.92 9.16 -2.23
N SER A 22 -8.84 8.96 -1.29
CA SER A 22 -9.06 7.65 -0.66
C SER A 22 -9.37 6.55 -1.70
N SER A 23 -10.28 6.85 -2.63
CA SER A 23 -10.75 5.92 -3.68
C SER A 23 -9.97 5.98 -5.00
N HIS A 24 -8.98 6.87 -5.14
CA HIS A 24 -8.29 7.11 -6.42
C HIS A 24 -6.77 7.06 -6.29
N ALA A 25 -6.09 6.81 -7.41
CA ALA A 25 -4.63 6.86 -7.53
C ALA A 25 -4.11 8.27 -7.16
N CYS A 26 -3.10 8.30 -6.31
CA CYS A 26 -2.44 9.50 -5.82
C CYS A 26 -0.97 9.60 -6.26
N LEU A 27 -0.31 8.50 -6.64
CA LEU A 27 1.11 8.55 -7.04
C LEU A 27 1.39 9.49 -8.22
N PRO A 28 0.58 9.54 -9.30
CA PRO A 28 0.85 10.46 -10.40
C PRO A 28 0.90 11.92 -9.93
N HIS A 29 -0.05 12.30 -9.05
CA HIS A 29 -0.10 13.63 -8.47
C HIS A 29 1.08 13.89 -7.52
N LEU A 30 1.44 12.91 -6.69
CA LEU A 30 2.58 13.01 -5.78
C LEU A 30 3.93 13.08 -6.52
N GLU A 31 4.10 12.31 -7.60
CA GLU A 31 5.28 12.35 -8.46
C GLU A 31 5.39 13.72 -9.14
N GLN A 32 4.29 14.27 -9.66
CA GLN A 32 4.27 15.62 -10.23
C GLN A 32 4.61 16.70 -9.20
N TRP A 33 4.01 16.63 -8.00
CA TRP A 33 4.30 17.57 -6.91
C TRP A 33 5.75 17.48 -6.43
N PHE A 34 6.30 16.27 -6.36
CA PHE A 34 7.69 16.05 -5.97
C PHE A 34 8.66 16.70 -6.94
N GLU A 35 8.46 16.49 -8.24
CA GLU A 35 9.34 17.05 -9.28
C GLU A 35 9.21 18.57 -9.39
N THR A 36 7.97 19.10 -9.39
CA THR A 36 7.73 20.54 -9.57
C THR A 36 8.00 21.36 -8.31
N GLY A 37 7.74 20.81 -7.13
CA GLY A 37 7.85 21.52 -5.86
C GLY A 37 9.16 21.22 -5.13
N ILE A 38 9.34 19.98 -4.68
CA ILE A 38 10.45 19.60 -3.81
C ILE A 38 11.77 19.67 -4.57
N ILE A 39 11.86 19.04 -5.75
CA ILE A 39 13.12 19.02 -6.52
C ILE A 39 13.50 20.42 -6.99
N THR A 40 12.57 21.21 -7.53
CA THR A 40 12.82 22.62 -7.88
C THR A 40 13.37 23.41 -6.69
N TRP A 41 12.79 23.25 -5.50
CA TRP A 41 13.26 23.93 -4.29
C TRP A 41 14.66 23.47 -3.86
N VAL A 42 14.96 22.17 -3.92
CA VAL A 42 16.31 21.66 -3.59
C VAL A 42 17.34 22.15 -4.60
N SER A 43 17.00 22.25 -5.89
CA SER A 43 17.88 22.84 -6.92
C SER A 43 18.17 24.32 -6.67
N ILE A 44 17.17 25.11 -6.24
CA ILE A 44 17.38 26.51 -5.86
C ILE A 44 18.31 26.60 -4.64
N LEU A 45 18.13 25.73 -3.64
CA LEU A 45 19.04 25.70 -2.49
C LEU A 45 20.48 25.37 -2.89
N GLU A 46 20.67 24.44 -3.83
CA GLU A 46 22.00 24.14 -4.34
C GLU A 46 22.65 25.38 -4.96
N LEU A 47 21.92 26.08 -5.85
CA LEU A 47 22.41 27.32 -6.48
C LEU A 47 22.78 28.39 -5.45
N HIS A 48 21.99 28.52 -4.38
CA HIS A 48 22.30 29.45 -3.29
C HIS A 48 23.52 29.02 -2.47
N CYS A 49 23.71 27.71 -2.24
CA CYS A 49 24.88 27.18 -1.55
C CYS A 49 26.17 27.28 -2.38
N THR A 50 26.09 27.15 -3.72
CA THR A 50 27.25 27.34 -4.61
C THR A 50 27.65 28.80 -4.71
N ASN A 51 26.68 29.73 -4.79
CA ASN A 51 26.94 31.16 -4.89
C ASN A 51 27.54 31.77 -3.61
N TYR A 52 27.29 31.17 -2.43
CA TYR A 52 27.92 31.61 -1.18
C TYR A 52 29.38 31.14 -1.05
N ARG A 53 29.78 30.13 -1.83
CA ARG A 53 31.10 29.47 -1.72
C ARG A 53 32.22 30.21 -2.44
N ASP A 54 31.89 31.20 -3.28
CA ASP A 54 32.83 31.89 -4.18
C ASP A 54 33.45 33.19 -3.60
N ASN A 55 33.23 33.49 -2.31
CA ASN A 55 33.68 34.76 -1.72
C ASN A 55 34.79 34.63 -0.65
N ASN A 56 35.24 33.43 -0.26
CA ASN A 56 36.32 33.28 0.71
C ASN A 56 37.23 32.09 0.34
N ASP A 57 38.38 32.39 -0.25
CA ASP A 57 39.55 31.51 -0.20
C ASP A 57 40.07 31.47 1.24
N ASP A 58 40.00 30.32 1.90
CA ASP A 58 41.15 29.71 2.59
C ASP A 58 40.76 28.39 3.30
N LYS A 59 41.45 27.32 2.88
CA LYS A 59 41.94 26.13 3.60
C LYS A 59 40.96 25.27 4.44
N GLU A 60 40.85 24.01 3.97
CA GLU A 60 40.51 22.79 4.71
C GLU A 60 39.27 22.81 5.61
N GLN A 61 38.12 22.42 5.04
CA GLN A 61 37.18 21.50 5.71
C GLN A 61 36.10 20.98 4.76
N SER A 62 36.08 19.66 4.62
CA SER A 62 34.98 18.77 4.20
C SER A 62 33.94 19.34 3.23
N THR A 63 34.12 18.99 1.97
CA THR A 63 33.22 19.13 0.83
C THR A 63 31.79 18.65 1.16
N PHE A 64 30.94 19.50 1.74
CA PHE A 64 29.49 19.27 1.75
C PHE A 64 28.96 19.56 0.33
N LYS A 65 29.18 18.62 -0.58
CA LYS A 65 28.54 18.57 -1.89
C LYS A 65 27.25 17.79 -1.68
N ILE A 66 26.11 18.46 -1.67
CA ILE A 66 24.83 17.74 -1.67
C ILE A 66 24.73 17.05 -3.01
N ASP A 67 24.93 15.74 -3.06
CA ASP A 67 24.61 14.98 -4.26
C ASP A 67 23.08 14.94 -4.41
N LEU A 68 22.56 15.87 -5.23
CA LEU A 68 21.14 15.95 -5.54
C LEU A 68 20.60 14.69 -6.16
N SER A 69 21.40 13.95 -6.90
CA SER A 69 20.94 12.72 -7.53
C SER A 69 20.64 11.64 -6.48
N SER A 70 21.51 11.52 -5.47
CA SER A 70 21.30 10.68 -4.30
C SER A 70 20.13 11.19 -3.46
N CYS A 71 20.06 12.49 -3.18
CA CYS A 71 18.98 13.11 -2.41
C CYS A 71 17.60 12.89 -3.07
N ARG A 72 17.51 13.07 -4.40
CA ARG A 72 16.29 12.83 -5.18
C ARG A 72 15.85 11.39 -5.08
N THR A 73 16.77 10.44 -5.23
CA THR A 73 16.48 9.01 -5.13
C THR A 73 16.01 8.64 -3.72
N GLU A 74 16.67 9.14 -2.68
CA GLU A 74 16.28 8.91 -1.29
C GLU A 74 14.89 9.48 -0.96
N LEU A 75 14.60 10.71 -1.37
CA LEU A 75 13.32 11.36 -1.10
C LEU A 75 12.20 10.69 -1.89
N LYS A 76 12.46 10.30 -3.14
CA LYS A 76 11.49 9.55 -3.96
C LYS A 76 11.18 8.19 -3.34
N HIS A 77 12.20 7.47 -2.88
CA HIS A 77 12.00 6.22 -2.13
C HIS A 77 11.22 6.46 -0.81
N HIS A 78 11.49 7.57 -0.11
CA HIS A 78 10.74 7.97 1.08
C HIS A 78 9.25 8.23 0.79
N ILE A 79 8.91 8.82 -0.37
CA ILE A 79 7.52 8.99 -0.82
C ILE A 79 6.82 7.64 -0.94
N TYR A 80 7.38 6.68 -1.69
CA TYR A 80 6.77 5.35 -1.85
C TYR A 80 6.62 4.63 -0.51
N LYS A 81 7.60 4.75 0.38
CA LYS A 81 7.53 4.19 1.74
C LYS A 81 6.39 4.81 2.55
N CYS A 82 6.20 6.13 2.49
CA CYS A 82 5.12 6.82 3.19
C CYS A 82 3.75 6.43 2.63
N VAL A 83 3.58 6.39 1.30
CA VAL A 83 2.32 5.95 0.67
C VAL A 83 2.01 4.50 1.03
N MET A 84 3.01 3.62 1.01
CA MET A 84 2.84 2.22 1.42
C MET A 84 2.40 2.10 2.89
N ASN A 85 2.96 2.90 3.79
CA ASN A 85 2.57 2.90 5.20
C ASN A 85 1.14 3.41 5.40
N GLU A 86 0.75 4.49 4.73
CA GLU A 86 -0.60 5.04 4.85
C GLU A 86 -1.63 4.10 4.20
N ARG A 87 -1.50 3.80 2.90
CA ARG A 87 -2.47 2.95 2.20
C ARG A 87 -2.40 1.48 2.60
N GLY A 88 -1.20 0.92 2.67
CA GLY A 88 -0.97 -0.51 2.89
C GLY A 88 -1.05 -0.94 4.35
N ALA A 89 -0.77 -0.07 5.32
CA ALA A 89 -0.88 -0.40 6.75
C ALA A 89 -2.04 0.29 7.48
N ARG A 90 -2.72 1.30 6.93
CA ARG A 90 -3.89 1.90 7.61
C ARG A 90 -5.19 1.64 6.90
N HIS A 91 -5.17 1.63 5.57
CA HIS A 91 -6.40 1.58 4.77
C HIS A 91 -6.57 0.27 3.98
N MET A 92 -5.70 -0.72 4.18
CA MET A 92 -5.73 -1.96 3.40
C MET A 92 -7.03 -2.74 3.55
N PHE A 93 -7.59 -2.80 4.77
CA PHE A 93 -8.90 -3.42 4.99
C PHE A 93 -9.98 -2.76 4.14
N GLN A 94 -10.05 -1.42 4.16
CA GLN A 94 -11.06 -0.69 3.39
C GLN A 94 -10.87 -0.89 1.89
N ILE A 95 -9.62 -0.86 1.40
CA ILE A 95 -9.27 -1.12 0.00
C ILE A 95 -9.74 -2.51 -0.45
N ILE A 96 -9.65 -3.51 0.43
CA ILE A 96 -10.16 -4.87 0.17
C ILE A 96 -11.69 -4.87 0.10
N ILE A 97 -12.37 -4.23 1.05
CA ILE A 97 -13.84 -4.20 1.07
C ILE A 97 -14.38 -3.46 -0.16
N ASP A 98 -13.75 -2.37 -0.57
CA ASP A 98 -14.15 -1.53 -1.71
C ASP A 98 -13.75 -2.12 -3.08
N TYR A 99 -13.39 -3.40 -3.17
CA TYR A 99 -13.14 -4.04 -4.47
C TYR A 99 -14.47 -4.41 -5.14
N PRO A 100 -14.68 -4.11 -6.45
CA PRO A 100 -13.68 -3.77 -7.48
C PRO A 100 -13.38 -2.26 -7.68
N GLU A 101 -14.10 -1.36 -7.01
CA GLU A 101 -13.98 0.09 -7.17
C GLU A 101 -12.56 0.59 -6.84
N SER A 102 -11.95 0.02 -5.80
CA SER A 102 -10.56 0.34 -5.39
C SER A 102 -9.53 0.02 -6.48
N ARG A 103 -9.82 -0.96 -7.35
CA ARG A 103 -9.01 -1.26 -8.53
C ARG A 103 -9.31 -0.28 -9.66
N ALA A 104 -10.58 0.00 -9.95
CA ALA A 104 -10.97 0.93 -11.01
C ALA A 104 -10.43 2.35 -10.75
N GLY A 105 -10.37 2.77 -9.49
CA GLY A 105 -9.77 4.04 -9.08
C GLY A 105 -8.23 4.07 -9.14
N GLY A 106 -7.54 2.97 -9.43
CA GLY A 106 -6.08 2.90 -9.54
C GLY A 106 -5.33 2.84 -8.19
N VAL A 107 -6.03 2.67 -7.07
CA VAL A 107 -5.39 2.57 -5.73
C VAL A 107 -4.49 1.34 -5.64
N LEU A 108 -4.91 0.23 -6.27
CA LEU A 108 -4.12 -1.00 -6.30
C LEU A 108 -2.87 -0.88 -7.18
N ASP A 109 -2.90 -0.06 -8.23
CA ASP A 109 -1.73 0.19 -9.08
C ASP A 109 -0.66 0.96 -8.32
N ASP A 110 -1.09 1.95 -7.54
CA ASP A 110 -0.21 2.69 -6.65
C ASP A 110 0.46 1.79 -5.63
N LEU A 111 -0.32 0.96 -4.94
CA LEU A 111 0.20 0.01 -3.97
C LEU A 111 1.15 -1.00 -4.60
N LYS A 112 0.82 -1.54 -5.77
CA LYS A 112 1.67 -2.48 -6.51
C LYS A 112 3.02 -1.87 -6.85
N ARG A 113 3.04 -0.61 -7.32
CA ARG A 113 4.29 0.13 -7.57
C ARG A 113 5.07 0.34 -6.27
N CYS A 114 4.41 0.74 -5.19
CA CYS A 114 5.04 0.92 -3.88
C CYS A 114 5.66 -0.37 -3.34
N VAL A 115 4.95 -1.50 -3.45
CA VAL A 115 5.44 -2.82 -3.00
C VAL A 115 6.68 -3.24 -3.79
N SER A 116 6.69 -3.02 -5.12
CA SER A 116 7.84 -3.32 -5.98
C SER A 116 9.10 -2.54 -5.57
N ILE A 117 8.93 -1.27 -5.18
CA ILE A 117 10.06 -0.39 -4.84
C ILE A 117 10.53 -0.59 -3.40
N VAL A 118 9.60 -0.70 -2.44
CA VAL A 118 9.92 -0.70 -1.00
C VAL A 118 10.17 -2.11 -0.46
N GLY A 119 9.58 -3.14 -1.08
CA GLY A 119 9.81 -4.56 -0.73
C GLY A 119 9.24 -5.02 0.62
N LYS A 120 8.54 -4.17 1.39
CA LYS A 120 8.08 -4.48 2.75
C LYS A 120 6.72 -5.19 2.82
N ARG A 121 6.58 -6.32 2.12
CA ARG A 121 5.29 -7.05 2.03
C ARG A 121 4.71 -7.47 3.38
N HIS A 122 5.54 -7.84 4.34
CA HIS A 122 5.13 -8.23 5.70
C HIS A 122 4.26 -7.18 6.41
N LEU A 123 4.55 -5.90 6.19
CA LEU A 123 3.79 -4.80 6.81
C LEU A 123 2.32 -4.79 6.38
N ILE A 124 2.04 -5.15 5.11
CA ILE A 124 0.67 -5.29 4.62
C ILE A 124 0.04 -6.57 5.19
N ILE A 125 0.77 -7.69 5.19
CA ILE A 125 0.28 -8.98 5.68
C ILE A 125 -0.14 -8.87 7.15
N ASP A 126 0.74 -8.36 8.01
CA ASP A 126 0.50 -8.25 9.45
C ASP A 126 -0.70 -7.35 9.75
N ASN A 127 -0.83 -6.25 9.00
CA ASN A 127 -1.96 -5.35 9.15
C ASN A 127 -3.29 -5.99 8.70
N VAL A 128 -3.31 -6.62 7.53
CA VAL A 128 -4.52 -7.32 7.04
C VAL A 128 -4.96 -8.39 8.03
N ARG A 129 -4.02 -9.19 8.55
CA ARG A 129 -4.32 -10.18 9.59
C ARG A 129 -4.91 -9.53 10.83
N HIS A 130 -4.32 -8.43 11.30
CA HIS A 130 -4.81 -7.71 12.47
C HIS A 130 -6.25 -7.23 12.25
N GLU A 131 -6.52 -6.54 11.14
CA GLU A 131 -7.83 -5.97 10.83
C GLU A 131 -8.90 -7.06 10.58
N PHE A 132 -8.54 -8.16 9.92
CA PHE A 132 -9.46 -9.29 9.73
C PHE A 132 -9.86 -9.93 11.05
N ASN A 133 -8.89 -10.24 11.93
CA ASN A 133 -9.20 -10.80 13.24
C ASN A 133 -10.06 -9.85 14.09
N LYS A 134 -9.82 -8.55 13.98
CA LYS A 134 -10.51 -7.53 14.78
C LYS A 134 -11.93 -7.22 14.30
N ARG A 135 -12.15 -7.16 12.98
CA ARG A 135 -13.37 -6.60 12.37
C ARG A 135 -14.22 -7.61 11.60
N LEU A 136 -13.63 -8.71 11.15
CA LEU A 136 -14.30 -9.67 10.26
C LEU A 136 -14.53 -11.03 10.93
N LEU A 137 -13.55 -11.52 11.69
CA LEU A 137 -13.53 -12.90 12.21
C LEU A 137 -14.11 -13.00 13.61
N HIS A 138 -15.35 -12.57 13.78
CA HIS A 138 -16.10 -12.74 15.03
C HIS A 138 -17.50 -13.29 14.79
N PRO A 139 -18.14 -13.94 15.79
CA PRO A 139 -19.43 -14.62 15.60
C PRO A 139 -20.58 -13.73 15.09
N GLY A 140 -20.49 -12.42 15.33
CA GLY A 140 -21.49 -11.45 14.87
C GLY A 140 -21.49 -11.15 13.37
N VAL A 141 -20.48 -11.57 12.60
CA VAL A 141 -20.44 -11.37 11.13
C VAL A 141 -21.07 -12.57 10.42
N GLY A 142 -21.89 -12.30 9.41
CA GLY A 142 -22.52 -13.34 8.60
C GLY A 142 -21.50 -14.08 7.71
N THR A 143 -21.69 -15.38 7.50
CA THR A 143 -20.77 -16.19 6.66
C THR A 143 -20.65 -15.66 5.23
N THR A 144 -21.75 -15.14 4.66
CA THR A 144 -21.76 -14.52 3.33
C THR A 144 -20.85 -13.28 3.27
N GLU A 145 -20.86 -12.44 4.31
CA GLU A 145 -20.02 -11.23 4.37
C GLU A 145 -18.53 -11.60 4.50
N ILE A 146 -18.23 -12.61 5.32
CA ILE A 146 -16.85 -13.12 5.46
C ILE A 146 -16.35 -13.69 4.13
N LEU A 147 -17.18 -14.45 3.42
CA LEU A 147 -16.83 -15.01 2.11
C LEU A 147 -16.62 -13.91 1.07
N ALA A 148 -17.50 -12.91 1.00
CA ALA A 148 -17.35 -11.78 0.09
C ALA A 148 -16.03 -11.02 0.34
N ALA A 149 -15.74 -10.70 1.61
CA ALA A 149 -14.48 -10.07 1.98
C ALA A 149 -13.26 -10.96 1.66
N PHE A 150 -13.38 -12.28 1.84
CA PHE A 150 -12.32 -13.22 1.52
C PHE A 150 -12.02 -13.29 0.02
N ILE A 151 -13.06 -13.35 -0.84
CA ILE A 151 -12.91 -13.31 -2.30
C ILE A 151 -12.22 -12.01 -2.72
N ASN A 152 -12.69 -10.87 -2.21
CA ASN A 152 -12.07 -9.58 -2.49
C ASN A 152 -10.60 -9.53 -2.01
N ALA A 153 -10.30 -10.11 -0.85
CA ALA A 153 -8.94 -10.19 -0.33
C ALA A 153 -8.02 -11.00 -1.26
N ILE A 154 -8.50 -12.15 -1.76
CA ILE A 154 -7.75 -12.97 -2.72
C ILE A 154 -7.43 -12.14 -3.97
N ARG A 155 -8.43 -11.49 -4.56
CA ARG A 155 -8.28 -10.69 -5.78
C ARG A 155 -7.29 -9.54 -5.60
N VAL A 156 -7.42 -8.80 -4.50
CA VAL A 156 -6.54 -7.68 -4.17
C VAL A 156 -5.10 -8.14 -3.89
N LEU A 157 -4.91 -9.15 -3.05
CA LEU A 157 -3.57 -9.60 -2.64
C LEU A 157 -2.82 -10.28 -3.79
N ARG A 158 -3.51 -11.05 -4.66
CA ARG A 158 -2.92 -11.60 -5.89
C ARG A 158 -2.56 -10.52 -6.90
N TYR A 159 -3.32 -9.42 -6.93
CA TYR A 159 -2.98 -8.28 -7.78
C TYR A 159 -1.68 -7.59 -7.36
N LEU A 160 -1.50 -7.42 -6.04
CA LEU A 160 -0.31 -6.82 -5.44
C LEU A 160 0.93 -7.73 -5.51
N ASP A 161 0.75 -9.04 -5.33
CA ASP A 161 1.81 -10.05 -5.39
C ASP A 161 1.36 -11.28 -6.18
N SER A 162 1.87 -11.40 -7.40
CA SER A 162 1.54 -12.52 -8.30
C SER A 162 2.06 -13.87 -7.81
N THR A 163 2.97 -13.91 -6.83
CA THR A 163 3.45 -15.17 -6.24
C THR A 163 2.41 -15.86 -5.36
N GLY A 164 1.38 -15.13 -4.89
CA GLY A 164 0.36 -15.66 -4.00
C GLY A 164 0.76 -15.75 -2.52
N VAL A 165 2.03 -15.50 -2.18
CA VAL A 165 2.54 -15.61 -0.80
C VAL A 165 1.83 -14.65 0.16
N MET A 166 1.59 -13.40 -0.27
CA MET A 166 0.86 -12.43 0.54
C MET A 166 -0.58 -12.87 0.85
N MET A 167 -1.26 -13.46 -0.14
CA MET A 167 -2.62 -13.96 0.00
C MET A 167 -2.65 -15.13 1.00
N GLU A 168 -1.76 -16.10 0.85
CA GLU A 168 -1.72 -17.29 1.70
C GLU A 168 -1.49 -16.92 3.18
N LEU A 169 -0.49 -16.09 3.44
CA LEU A 169 -0.13 -15.69 4.80
C LEU A 169 -1.18 -14.78 5.45
N ALA A 170 -1.78 -13.87 4.70
CA ALA A 170 -2.75 -12.93 5.26
C ALA A 170 -4.12 -13.57 5.53
N CYS A 171 -4.53 -14.50 4.67
CA CYS A 171 -5.86 -15.11 4.72
C CYS A 171 -5.93 -16.43 5.50
N HIS A 172 -4.81 -16.96 6.00
CA HIS A 172 -4.77 -18.21 6.76
C HIS A 172 -5.83 -18.29 7.87
N ASN A 173 -5.95 -17.23 8.69
CA ASN A 173 -6.93 -17.18 9.78
C ASN A 173 -8.39 -17.19 9.27
N VAL A 174 -8.64 -16.62 8.09
CA VAL A 174 -9.98 -16.59 7.47
C VAL A 174 -10.40 -18.00 7.07
N LYS A 175 -9.49 -18.76 6.43
CA LYS A 175 -9.71 -20.17 6.06
C LYS A 175 -10.05 -21.01 7.30
N GLN A 176 -9.24 -20.87 8.35
CA GLN A 176 -9.46 -21.62 9.60
C GLN A 176 -10.80 -21.25 10.27
N PHE A 177 -11.20 -19.98 10.23
CA PHE A 177 -12.46 -19.53 10.79
C PHE A 177 -13.67 -20.07 10.03
N LEU A 178 -13.64 -20.02 8.69
CA LEU A 178 -14.69 -20.56 7.83
C LEU A 178 -14.82 -22.08 7.95
N ALA A 179 -13.70 -22.81 8.07
CA ALA A 179 -13.71 -24.26 8.25
C ALA A 179 -14.39 -24.72 9.56
N ARG A 180 -14.37 -23.89 10.60
CA ARG A 180 -15.03 -24.18 11.90
C ARG A 180 -16.53 -23.86 11.90
N ARG A 181 -17.03 -23.11 10.92
CA ARG A 181 -18.44 -22.72 10.83
C ARG A 181 -19.23 -23.78 10.07
N GLU A 182 -20.24 -24.35 10.73
CA GLU A 182 -21.07 -25.42 10.16
C GLU A 182 -21.87 -24.98 8.93
N ASP A 183 -22.20 -23.68 8.83
CA ASP A 183 -23.00 -23.12 7.75
C ASP A 183 -22.21 -22.76 6.49
N THR A 184 -20.87 -22.79 6.53
CA THR A 184 -19.99 -22.38 5.42
C THR A 184 -20.29 -23.12 4.12
N ILE A 185 -20.37 -24.45 4.16
CA ILE A 185 -20.62 -25.26 2.95
C ILE A 185 -21.97 -24.91 2.33
N ARG A 186 -23.01 -24.78 3.17
CA ARG A 186 -24.36 -24.44 2.71
C ARG A 186 -24.39 -23.07 2.03
N VAL A 187 -23.72 -22.08 2.62
CA VAL A 187 -23.65 -20.73 2.06
C VAL A 187 -22.85 -20.72 0.75
N ILE A 188 -21.75 -21.47 0.67
CA ILE A 188 -20.98 -21.64 -0.57
C ILE A 188 -21.85 -22.25 -1.68
N VAL A 189 -22.59 -23.32 -1.38
CA VAL A 189 -23.47 -23.99 -2.36
C VAL A 189 -24.62 -23.08 -2.80
N SER A 190 -25.22 -22.30 -1.89
CA SER A 190 -26.24 -21.31 -2.26
C SER A 190 -25.68 -20.26 -3.23
N ASN A 191 -24.51 -19.70 -2.91
CA ASN A 191 -23.83 -18.73 -3.77
C ASN A 191 -23.46 -19.34 -5.14
N MET A 192 -23.08 -20.61 -5.21
CA MET A 192 -22.81 -21.32 -6.48
C MET A 192 -24.03 -21.34 -7.40
N ASN A 193 -25.21 -21.58 -6.83
CA ASN A 193 -26.46 -21.65 -7.59
C ASN A 193 -26.95 -20.26 -8.03
N GLU A 194 -26.61 -19.21 -7.28
CA GLU A 194 -27.10 -17.84 -7.51
C GLU A 194 -26.16 -16.99 -8.39
N HIS A 195 -24.82 -17.13 -8.25
CA HIS A 195 -23.83 -16.22 -8.85
C HIS A 195 -22.86 -16.85 -9.87
N GLY A 196 -22.90 -18.17 -10.07
CA GLY A 196 -22.10 -18.85 -11.10
C GLY A 196 -20.62 -19.11 -10.74
N VAL A 197 -20.01 -20.07 -11.45
CA VAL A 197 -18.77 -20.81 -11.08
C VAL A 197 -17.48 -19.95 -10.95
N LEU A 198 -17.45 -18.75 -11.51
CA LEU A 198 -16.20 -17.96 -11.65
C LEU A 198 -15.65 -17.40 -10.34
N GLU A 199 -16.50 -17.08 -9.36
CA GLU A 199 -16.05 -16.53 -8.06
C GLU A 199 -15.45 -17.59 -7.13
N LEU A 200 -15.71 -18.87 -7.43
CA LEU A 200 -15.39 -20.01 -6.56
C LEU A 200 -14.18 -20.81 -6.99
N ASN A 201 -13.69 -20.69 -8.23
CA ASN A 201 -12.39 -21.26 -8.60
C ASN A 201 -11.25 -20.68 -7.75
N GLU A 202 -11.38 -19.42 -7.31
CA GLU A 202 -10.45 -18.78 -6.39
C GLU A 202 -10.57 -19.34 -4.96
N LEU A 203 -11.77 -19.73 -4.54
CA LEU A 203 -12.04 -20.37 -3.25
C LEU A 203 -11.61 -21.84 -3.22
N THR A 204 -11.86 -22.61 -4.28
CA THR A 204 -11.47 -24.03 -4.35
C THR A 204 -9.95 -24.19 -4.45
N GLN A 205 -9.25 -23.30 -5.17
CA GLN A 205 -7.78 -23.27 -5.18
C GLN A 205 -7.17 -22.86 -3.83
N GLY A 206 -7.89 -22.09 -3.01
CA GLY A 206 -7.41 -21.62 -1.71
C GLY A 206 -7.83 -22.47 -0.49
N VAL A 207 -8.94 -23.21 -0.58
CA VAL A 207 -9.54 -23.94 0.55
C VAL A 207 -9.32 -25.46 0.47
N LEU A 208 -9.06 -26.03 -0.72
CA LEU A 208 -8.92 -27.48 -0.92
C LEU A 208 -7.47 -27.96 -1.20
N VAL A 209 -6.48 -27.07 -1.07
CA VAL A 209 -5.06 -27.44 -1.09
C VAL A 209 -4.52 -27.30 0.33
N ASP A 210 -4.94 -28.21 1.20
CA ASP A 210 -4.21 -28.68 2.39
C ASP A 210 -4.91 -29.93 2.93
#